data_AF-A0A1N6LAH5-F1
#
_entry.id   AF-A0A1N6LAH5-F1
#
_cell.length_a   1.000
_cell.length_b   1.000
_cell.length_c   1.000
_cell.angle_alpha   90.00
_cell.angle_beta   90.00
_cell.angle_gamma   90.00
#
_symmetry.space_group_name_H-M   'P 1'
#
loop_
_entity.id
_entity.type
_entity.pdbx_description
1 polymer ?
#
loop_
_entity_poly.entity_id
_entity_poly.type
_entity_poly.pdbx_seq_one_letter_code
_entity_poly.pdbx_strand_id
1 'polypeptide(L)'
;MRLPRFTTTRLMVLVAVVGLVLATGVGVNRLWQRRPSYFRLALKHNWREQELRYAVSEGREFRSSVAASTARIAEMRRLAEHEATLAQKYLHAARYPWLPVSPDPPEPK
;
A
#
# COMPACT_ATOMS: atom_id res chain seq x y z
N MET A 1 -14.04 8.96 57.09
CA MET A 1 -13.98 9.06 55.61
C MET A 1 -15.17 8.30 55.03
N ARG A 2 -16.06 8.97 54.28
CA ARG A 2 -17.25 8.33 53.70
C ARG A 2 -16.86 7.71 52.36
N LEU A 3 -16.84 6.38 52.28
CA LEU A 3 -16.57 5.66 51.03
C LEU A 3 -17.79 5.80 50.09
N PRO A 4 -17.58 6.18 48.82
CA PRO A 4 -18.65 6.25 47.84
C PRO A 4 -19.25 4.86 47.63
N ARG A 5 -20.56 4.71 47.87
CA ARG A 5 -21.29 3.48 47.55
C ARG A 5 -21.47 3.39 46.04
N PHE A 6 -20.56 2.69 45.38
CA PHE A 6 -20.76 2.25 44.00
C PHE A 6 -21.75 1.09 43.99
N THR A 7 -22.88 1.27 43.30
CA THR A 7 -23.82 0.19 43.04
C THR A 7 -23.18 -0.79 42.05
N THR A 8 -23.43 -2.09 42.23
CA THR A 8 -22.99 -3.16 41.31
C THR A 8 -23.37 -2.86 39.86
N THR A 9 -24.52 -2.21 39.64
CA THR A 9 -24.96 -1.75 38.32
C THR A 9 -23.97 -0.79 37.66
N ARG A 10 -23.39 0.16 38.40
CA ARG A 10 -22.41 1.11 37.86
C ARG A 10 -21.10 0.43 37.50
N LEU A 11 -20.69 -0.58 38.28
CA LEU A 11 -19.52 -1.39 37.96
C LEU A 11 -19.72 -2.21 36.68
N MET A 12 -20.89 -2.85 36.50
CA MET A 12 -21.18 -3.60 35.26
C MET A 12 -21.20 -2.69 34.03
N VAL A 13 -21.80 -1.51 34.13
CA VAL A 13 -21.79 -0.52 33.03
C VAL A 13 -20.37 -0.10 32.68
N LEU A 14 -19.52 0.17 33.68
CA LEU A 14 -18.14 0.55 33.46
C LEU A 14 -17.36 -0.55 32.73
N VAL A 15 -17.52 -1.80 33.15
CA VAL A 15 -16.89 -2.96 32.49
C VAL A 15 -17.36 -3.10 31.04
N ALA A 16 -18.67 -2.94 30.77
CA ALA A 16 -19.19 -3.00 29.41
C ALA A 16 -18.60 -1.89 28.51
N VAL A 17 -18.48 -0.67 29.02
CA VAL A 17 -17.86 0.45 28.29
C VAL A 17 -16.38 0.16 28.00
N VAL A 18 -15.63 -0.34 29.00
CA VAL A 18 -14.22 -0.70 28.81
C VAL A 18 -14.08 -1.82 27.77
N GLY A 19 -14.91 -2.86 27.83
CA GLY A 19 -14.92 -3.94 26.85
C GLY A 19 -15.18 -3.43 25.43
N LEU A 20 -16.15 -2.52 25.26
CA LEU A 20 -16.47 -1.92 23.97
C LEU A 20 -15.31 -1.07 23.42
N VAL A 21 -14.67 -0.26 24.27
CA VAL A 21 -13.51 0.56 23.90
C VAL A 21 -12.33 -0.32 23.46
N LEU A 22 -12.06 -1.40 24.18
CA LEU A 22 -10.98 -2.33 23.81
C LEU A 22 -11.28 -3.07 22.49
N ALA A 23 -12.50 -3.56 22.31
CA ALA A 23 -12.91 -4.24 21.09
C ALA A 23 -12.81 -3.34 19.85
N THR A 24 -13.27 -2.09 19.97
CA THR A 24 -13.18 -1.09 18.88
C THR A 24 -11.74 -0.63 18.65
N GLY A 25 -10.97 -0.37 19.71
CA GLY A 25 -9.58 0.08 19.62
C GLY A 25 -8.66 -0.92 18.92
N VAL A 26 -8.77 -2.22 19.22
CA VAL A 26 -7.93 -3.26 18.60
C VAL A 26 -8.23 -3.41 17.11
N GLY A 27 -9.51 -3.38 16.72
CA GLY A 27 -9.92 -3.45 15.32
C GLY A 27 -9.39 -2.28 14.49
N VAL A 28 -9.49 -1.06 15.03
CA VAL A 28 -9.00 0.15 14.37
C VAL A 28 -7.47 0.14 14.27
N ASN A 29 -6.75 -0.24 15.34
CA ASN A 29 -5.29 -0.28 15.31
C ASN A 29 -4.76 -1.23 14.24
N ARG A 30 -5.38 -2.41 14.07
CA ARG A 30 -4.99 -3.38 13.04
C ARG A 30 -5.19 -2.84 11.62
N LEU A 31 -6.23 -2.04 11.38
CA LEU A 31 -6.45 -1.38 10.09
C LEU A 31 -5.42 -0.27 9.83
N TRP A 32 -5.05 0.47 10.87
CA TRP A 32 -4.06 1.55 10.76
C TRP A 32 -2.65 1.01 10.47
N GLN A 33 -2.31 -0.18 10.96
CA GLN A 33 -1.04 -0.83 10.66
C GLN A 33 -0.90 -1.31 9.20
N ARG A 34 -2.00 -1.47 8.46
CA ARG A 34 -1.94 -1.92 7.05
C ARG A 34 -1.49 -0.82 6.09
N ARG A 35 -1.88 0.44 6.37
CA ARG A 35 -1.55 1.61 5.54
C ARG A 35 -0.05 1.76 5.26
N PRO A 36 0.87 1.71 6.24
CA PRO A 36 2.30 1.86 5.97
C PRO A 36 2.89 0.72 5.13
N SER A 37 2.31 -0.49 5.19
CA SER A 37 2.76 -1.61 4.37
C SER A 37 2.40 -1.41 2.89
N TYR A 38 1.17 -1.00 2.58
CA TYR A 38 0.78 -0.68 1.20
C TYR A 38 1.50 0.55 0.66
N PHE A 39 1.73 1.55 1.49
CA PHE A 39 2.49 2.73 1.09
C PHE A 39 3.94 2.39 0.73
N ARG A 40 4.61 1.53 1.52
CA ARG A 40 5.96 1.02 1.19
C ARG A 40 5.98 0.26 -0.14
N LEU A 41 4.94 -0.53 -0.41
CA LEU A 41 4.83 -1.26 -1.67
C LEU A 41 4.66 -0.31 -2.87
N ALA A 42 3.78 0.69 -2.74
CA ALA A 42 3.61 1.73 -3.75
C ALA A 42 4.92 2.47 -4.05
N LEU A 43 5.68 2.84 -3.01
CA LEU A 43 6.98 3.48 -3.16
C LEU A 43 7.99 2.60 -3.90
N LYS A 44 8.01 1.29 -3.60
CA LYS A 44 8.89 0.33 -4.29
C LYS A 44 8.60 0.27 -5.79
N HIS A 45 7.32 0.21 -6.18
CA HIS A 45 6.91 0.17 -7.58
C HIS A 45 7.20 1.51 -8.29
N ASN A 46 6.97 2.64 -7.62
CA ASN A 46 7.32 3.97 -8.15
C ASN A 46 8.83 4.13 -8.38
N TRP A 47 9.67 3.59 -7.50
CA TRP A 47 11.12 3.59 -7.69
C TRP A 47 11.54 2.78 -8.92
N ARG A 48 10.99 1.56 -9.09
CA ARG A 48 11.26 0.72 -10.27
C ARG A 48 10.78 1.37 -11.56
N GLU A 49 9.61 2.00 -11.55
CA GLU A 49 9.12 2.77 -12.68
C GLU A 49 10.11 3.87 -13.08
N GLN A 50 10.61 4.64 -12.10
CA GLN A 50 11.59 5.70 -12.35
C GLN A 50 12.90 5.16 -12.90
N GLU A 51 13.41 4.05 -12.36
CA GLU A 51 14.62 3.38 -12.84
C GLU A 51 14.47 2.93 -14.29
N LEU A 52 13.34 2.31 -14.65
CA LEU A 52 13.04 1.89 -16.02
C LEU A 52 12.91 3.09 -16.97
N ARG A 53 12.23 4.16 -16.54
CA ARG A 53 12.09 5.39 -17.33
C ARG A 53 13.45 6.04 -17.57
N TYR A 54 14.31 6.09 -16.56
CA TYR A 54 15.67 6.62 -16.66
C TYR A 54 16.52 5.79 -17.63
N ALA A 55 16.47 4.46 -17.53
CA ALA A 55 17.16 3.56 -18.46
C ALA A 55 16.69 3.72 -19.92
N VAL A 56 15.39 3.99 -20.13
CA VAL A 56 14.84 4.28 -21.47
C VAL A 56 15.33 5.62 -22.01
N SER A 57 15.45 6.65 -21.16
CA SER A 57 15.99 7.95 -21.60
C SER A 57 17.49 7.88 -21.89
N GLU A 58 18.27 7.24 -21.04
CA GLU A 58 19.73 7.12 -21.20
C GLU A 58 20.10 6.19 -22.37
N GLY A 59 19.36 5.09 -22.53
CA GLY A 59 19.54 4.16 -23.65
C GLY A 59 19.24 4.78 -25.03
N ARG A 60 18.39 5.81 -25.09
CA ARG A 60 18.15 6.59 -26.31
C ARG A 60 19.37 7.42 -26.74
N GLU A 61 20.17 7.90 -25.79
CA GLU A 61 21.36 8.71 -26.10
C GLU A 61 22.53 7.84 -26.58
N PHE A 62 22.64 6.60 -26.09
CA PHE A 62 23.81 5.74 -26.37
C PHE A 62 23.68 4.82 -27.59
N ARG A 63 22.46 4.47 -28.03
CA ARG A 63 22.25 3.46 -29.10
C ARG A 63 21.52 4.01 -30.32
N SER A 64 22.28 4.64 -31.21
CA SER A 64 21.86 5.00 -32.57
C SER A 64 21.96 3.85 -33.60
N SER A 65 22.17 2.59 -33.18
CA SER A 65 22.02 1.43 -34.07
C SER A 65 20.58 0.87 -34.00
N VAL A 66 19.84 1.03 -35.10
CA VAL A 66 18.42 1.39 -35.09
C VAL A 66 17.44 0.22 -34.87
N ALA A 67 17.82 -1.04 -35.06
CA ALA A 67 16.85 -2.15 -35.02
C ALA A 67 16.73 -2.84 -33.65
N ALA A 68 17.85 -3.33 -33.09
CA ALA A 68 17.85 -4.04 -31.80
C ALA A 68 17.52 -3.14 -30.59
N SER A 69 17.62 -1.81 -30.77
CA SER A 69 17.31 -0.82 -29.73
C SER A 69 15.79 -0.65 -29.53
N THR A 70 14.99 -0.75 -30.59
CA THR A 70 13.55 -0.41 -30.53
C THR A 70 12.70 -1.42 -29.76
N ALA A 71 12.93 -2.72 -29.95
CA ALA A 71 12.19 -3.78 -29.26
C ALA A 71 12.43 -3.73 -27.74
N ARG A 72 13.69 -3.57 -27.33
CA ARG A 72 14.06 -3.47 -25.91
C ARG A 72 13.52 -2.20 -25.25
N ILE A 73 13.52 -1.08 -25.96
CA ILE A 73 12.89 0.17 -25.48
C ILE A 73 11.37 -0.02 -25.32
N ALA A 74 10.72 -0.71 -26.25
CA ALA A 74 9.29 -0.99 -26.15
C ALA A 74 8.96 -1.91 -24.96
N GLU A 75 9.78 -2.93 -24.71
CA GLU A 75 9.66 -3.82 -23.55
C GLU A 75 9.86 -3.06 -22.23
N MET A 76 10.91 -2.24 -22.11
CA MET A 76 11.16 -1.42 -20.93
C MET A 76 10.02 -0.42 -20.65
N ARG A 77 9.38 0.11 -21.69
CA ARG A 77 8.18 0.94 -21.54
C ARG A 77 6.99 0.17 -20.99
N ARG A 78 6.73 -1.04 -21.50
CA ARG A 78 5.66 -1.90 -20.98
C ARG A 78 5.88 -2.25 -19.51
N LEU A 79 7.13 -2.53 -19.13
CA LEU A 79 7.51 -2.76 -17.74
C LEU A 79 7.28 -1.51 -16.87
N ALA A 80 7.66 -0.33 -17.36
CA ALA A 80 7.43 0.92 -16.63
C ALA A 80 5.94 1.22 -16.43
N GLU A 81 5.11 0.99 -17.46
CA GLU A 81 3.65 1.15 -17.38
C GLU A 81 3.01 0.14 -16.41
N HIS A 82 3.52 -1.10 -16.39
CA HIS A 82 3.09 -2.13 -15.45
C HIS A 82 3.41 -1.72 -14.00
N GLU A 83 4.64 -1.29 -13.74
CA GLU A 83 5.08 -0.81 -12.42
C GLU A 83 4.27 0.42 -11.97
N ALA A 84 3.97 1.35 -12.88
CA ALA A 84 3.09 2.50 -12.61
C ALA A 84 1.67 2.06 -12.17
N THR A 85 1.12 1.07 -12.85
CA THR A 85 -0.21 0.50 -12.54
C THR A 85 -0.22 -0.15 -11.15
N LEU A 86 0.82 -0.91 -10.81
CA LEU A 86 0.98 -1.50 -9.47
C LEU A 86 1.14 -0.41 -8.40
N ALA A 87 1.92 0.63 -8.66
CA ALA A 87 2.07 1.76 -7.74
C ALA A 87 0.72 2.42 -7.43
N GLN A 88 -0.09 2.69 -8.45
CA GLN A 88 -1.44 3.25 -8.27
C GLN A 88 -2.38 2.32 -7.49
N LYS A 89 -2.37 1.01 -7.79
CA LYS A 89 -3.14 0.00 -7.05
C LYS A 89 -2.82 0.04 -5.56
N TYR A 90 -1.53 0.10 -5.21
CA TYR A 90 -1.10 0.10 -3.82
C TYR A 90 -1.30 1.45 -3.11
N LEU A 91 -1.24 2.57 -3.83
CA LEU A 91 -1.67 3.86 -3.30
C LEU A 91 -3.16 3.85 -2.94
N HIS A 92 -4.00 3.27 -3.80
CA HIS A 92 -5.42 3.10 -3.52
C HIS A 92 -5.64 2.20 -2.28
N ALA A 93 -4.95 1.07 -2.19
CA ALA A 93 -5.00 0.18 -1.03
C ALA A 93 -4.53 0.87 0.27
N ALA A 94 -3.52 1.74 0.19
CA ALA A 94 -3.07 2.54 1.33
C ALA A 94 -4.11 3.57 1.80
N ARG A 95 -4.89 4.13 0.85
CA ARG A 95 -5.99 5.06 1.15
C ARG A 95 -7.20 4.35 1.76
N TYR A 96 -7.45 3.09 1.35
CA TYR A 96 -8.60 2.30 1.77
C TYR A 96 -8.17 0.90 2.29
N PRO A 97 -7.48 0.82 3.45
CA PRO A 97 -6.86 -0.42 3.94
C PRO A 97 -7.84 -1.54 4.36
N TRP A 98 -9.14 -1.23 4.39
CA TRP A 98 -10.21 -2.20 4.64
C TRP A 98 -10.73 -2.86 3.36
N LEU A 99 -10.41 -2.34 2.18
CA LEU A 99 -10.81 -2.97 0.92
C LEU A 99 -9.91 -4.17 0.61
N PRO A 100 -10.48 -5.28 0.10
CA PRO A 100 -9.69 -6.39 -0.39
C PRO A 100 -8.85 -5.93 -1.60
N VAL A 101 -7.59 -6.35 -1.63
CA VAL A 101 -6.68 -6.07 -2.74
C VAL A 101 -6.56 -7.34 -3.57
N SER A 102 -6.88 -7.27 -4.86
CA SER A 102 -6.71 -8.40 -5.78
C SER A 102 -5.24 -8.82 -5.86
N PRO A 103 -4.92 -10.08 -6.19
CA PRO A 103 -3.56 -10.52 -6.47
C PRO A 103 -2.87 -9.67 -7.53
N ASP A 104 -1.54 -9.63 -7.53
CA ASP A 104 -0.79 -8.91 -8.56
C ASP A 104 -0.87 -9.63 -9.91
N PRO A 105 -1.08 -8.90 -11.01
CA PRO A 105 -0.92 -9.46 -12.34
C PRO A 105 0.53 -9.92 -12.54
N PRO A 106 0.76 -10.94 -13.38
CA PRO A 106 2.11 -11.38 -13.72
C PRO A 106 2.86 -10.27 -14.47
N GLU A 107 4.19 -10.29 -14.36
CA GLU A 107 5.07 -9.38 -15.11
C GLU A 107 4.91 -9.60 -16.63
N PRO A 108 4.93 -8.53 -17.44
CA PRO A 108 4.87 -8.64 -18.90
C PRO A 108 6.12 -9.35 -19.44
N LYS A 109 5.93 -10.22 -20.44
CA LYS A 109 6.99 -10.93 -21.18
C LYS A 109 7.38 -10.22 -22.47
#